data_AF-A0A2V7DL86-F1
#
_entry.id   AF-A0A2V7DL86-F1
#
_cell.length_a   1.000
_cell.length_b   1.000
_cell.length_c   1.000
_cell.angle_alpha   90.00
_cell.angle_beta   90.00
_cell.angle_gamma   90.00
#
_symmetry.space_group_name_H-M   'P 1'
#
loop_
_entity.id
_entity.type
_entity.pdbx_description
1 polymer ?
#
loop_
_entity_poly.entity_id
_entity_poly.type
_entity_poly.pdbx_seq_one_letter_code
_entity_poly.pdbx_strand_id
1 'polypeptide(L)'
;MRWLVPTRPPPGSRSTACTTGGTLATARSPQRNSAVRVGIVLGSDSDLEVMLEAVKVLDTLEVGSEVVVASAHRTPQRTHDYASTAHARGIGVLIAAAGGAAALPGVVAASSPLPVIGVPIAATPLGGLDALLSIVQMPKGVPVATVAIGKWGAANAAILAAQILAGSDAGLAQRLAAYRQRLADEVEERARRVADEMKARQAT
;
A
#
# COMPACT_ATOMS: atom_id res chain seq x y z
N MET A 1 31.99 7.09 29.90
CA MET A 1 32.50 7.06 28.51
C MET A 1 32.06 8.35 27.83
N ARG A 2 33.02 9.23 27.53
CA ARG A 2 32.81 10.61 27.08
C ARG A 2 32.92 10.61 25.55
N TRP A 3 31.82 10.90 24.86
CA TRP A 3 31.80 11.00 23.41
C TRP A 3 32.48 12.32 22.97
N LEU A 4 33.60 12.20 22.25
CA LEU A 4 34.31 13.31 21.62
C LEU A 4 33.61 13.66 20.28
N VAL A 5 33.27 14.94 20.10
CA VAL A 5 32.75 15.53 18.86
C VAL A 5 33.94 16.05 18.01
N PRO A 6 33.88 15.99 16.66
CA PRO A 6 35.08 16.04 15.81
C PRO A 6 35.55 17.46 15.47
N THR A 7 36.86 17.62 15.24
CA THR A 7 37.48 18.86 14.77
C THR A 7 37.50 18.94 13.23
N ARG A 8 37.20 20.13 12.71
CA ARG A 8 37.08 20.46 11.27
C ARG A 8 38.43 20.96 10.71
N PRO A 9 38.85 20.59 9.48
CA PRO A 9 39.95 21.26 8.79
C PRO A 9 39.48 22.40 7.85
N PRO A 10 40.39 23.31 7.43
CA PRO A 10 40.09 24.64 6.86
C PRO A 10 39.80 24.64 5.34
N PRO A 11 39.34 25.78 4.75
CA PRO A 11 38.87 25.80 3.37
C PRO A 11 40.03 25.93 2.36
N GLY A 12 40.02 25.08 1.34
CA GLY A 12 40.90 25.13 0.17
C GLY A 12 40.22 25.77 -1.04
N SER A 13 41.03 26.44 -1.86
CA SER A 13 40.73 27.42 -2.89
C SER A 13 40.14 26.89 -4.21
N ARG A 14 39.52 27.82 -4.95
CA ARG A 14 38.82 27.67 -6.24
C ARG A 14 39.73 27.20 -7.37
N SER A 15 39.15 26.46 -8.33
CA SER A 15 39.50 26.55 -9.75
C SER A 15 38.29 26.25 -10.64
N THR A 16 38.09 27.13 -11.61
CA THR A 16 37.15 27.13 -12.74
C THR A 16 37.42 26.03 -13.76
N ALA A 17 36.37 25.41 -14.31
CA ALA A 17 36.28 25.09 -15.74
C ALA A 17 34.83 24.79 -16.16
N CYS A 18 34.46 25.47 -17.25
CA CYS A 18 33.26 25.33 -18.06
C CYS A 18 33.32 24.04 -18.90
N THR A 19 32.26 23.24 -18.97
CA THR A 19 31.88 22.59 -20.24
C THR A 19 30.40 22.20 -20.27
N THR A 20 29.82 22.52 -21.41
CA THR A 20 28.48 22.22 -21.93
C THR A 20 28.07 20.75 -21.83
N GLY A 21 26.84 20.51 -21.39
CA GLY A 21 26.18 19.21 -21.46
C GLY A 21 24.69 19.37 -21.22
N GLY A 22 23.94 19.72 -22.26
CA GLY A 22 22.49 19.72 -22.24
C GLY A 22 21.99 18.29 -22.10
N THR A 23 21.59 17.92 -20.88
CA THR A 23 20.87 16.68 -20.64
C THR A 23 19.39 16.98 -20.83
N LEU A 24 18.77 16.33 -21.81
CA LEU A 24 17.33 16.33 -22.02
C LEU A 24 16.63 16.13 -20.68
N ALA A 25 15.88 17.15 -20.25
CA ALA A 25 14.90 17.01 -19.19
C ALA A 25 13.92 15.93 -19.64
N THR A 26 14.06 14.73 -19.07
CA THR A 26 13.04 13.71 -19.15
C THR A 26 11.77 14.32 -18.57
N ALA A 27 10.73 14.40 -19.38
CA ALA A 27 9.42 14.89 -18.97
C ALA A 27 9.00 14.11 -17.73
N ARG A 28 9.01 14.78 -16.57
CA ARG A 28 8.40 14.25 -15.36
C ARG A 28 6.93 13.99 -15.70
N SER A 29 6.51 12.75 -15.54
CA SER A 29 5.11 12.38 -15.47
C SER A 29 4.37 13.32 -14.51
N PRO A 30 3.10 13.67 -14.76
CA PRO A 30 2.38 14.63 -13.93
C PRO A 30 2.35 14.10 -12.51
N GLN A 31 3.10 14.73 -11.62
CA GLN A 31 3.08 14.41 -10.19
C GLN A 31 1.67 14.77 -9.71
N ARG A 32 0.84 13.74 -9.50
CA ARG A 32 -0.48 13.90 -8.88
C ARG A 32 -0.27 14.53 -7.51
N ASN A 33 -0.65 15.78 -7.39
CA ASN A 33 -0.43 16.62 -6.21
C ASN A 33 -1.47 16.30 -5.11
N SER A 34 -1.82 15.03 -4.93
CA SER A 34 -2.65 14.57 -3.81
C SER A 34 -1.73 14.24 -2.64
N ALA A 35 -2.00 14.82 -1.48
CA ALA A 35 -1.27 14.49 -0.26
C ALA A 35 -1.33 12.98 -0.01
N VAL A 36 -0.20 12.38 0.38
CA VAL A 36 -0.12 10.95 0.68
C VAL A 36 -0.93 10.66 1.94
N ARG A 37 -2.00 9.87 1.80
CA ARG A 37 -2.92 9.50 2.89
C ARG A 37 -2.86 8.02 3.26
N VAL A 38 -2.32 7.18 2.38
CA VAL A 38 -2.17 5.73 2.61
C VAL A 38 -0.73 5.31 2.42
N GLY A 39 -0.14 4.68 3.44
CA GLY A 39 1.19 4.09 3.36
C GLY A 39 1.12 2.59 3.12
N ILE A 40 1.72 2.09 2.04
CA ILE A 40 1.79 0.66 1.70
C ILE A 40 3.18 0.13 2.04
N VAL A 41 3.26 -0.85 2.94
CA VAL A 41 4.50 -1.46 3.41
C VAL A 41 4.63 -2.89 2.92
N LEU A 42 5.72 -3.19 2.23
CA LEU A 42 6.02 -4.51 1.69
C LEU A 42 7.16 -5.16 2.48
N GLY A 43 7.01 -6.44 2.83
CA GLY A 43 8.05 -7.20 3.49
C GLY A 43 9.19 -7.60 2.56
N SER A 44 8.89 -7.69 1.27
CA SER A 44 9.79 -8.03 0.17
C SER A 44 9.39 -7.27 -1.11
N ASP A 45 10.33 -7.06 -2.02
CA ASP A 45 10.05 -6.51 -3.36
C ASP A 45 9.16 -7.42 -4.20
N SER A 46 9.27 -8.74 -4.02
CA SER A 46 8.39 -9.76 -4.62
C SER A 46 6.90 -9.56 -4.29
N ASP A 47 6.56 -8.88 -3.19
CA ASP A 47 5.16 -8.63 -2.81
C ASP A 47 4.52 -7.54 -3.70
N LEU A 48 5.32 -6.78 -4.44
CA LEU A 48 4.86 -5.63 -5.23
C LEU A 48 3.84 -6.04 -6.30
N GLU A 49 4.04 -7.17 -6.98
CA GLU A 49 3.12 -7.60 -8.05
C GLU A 49 1.68 -7.76 -7.54
N VAL A 50 1.52 -8.28 -6.33
CA VAL A 50 0.21 -8.41 -5.67
C VAL A 50 -0.30 -7.04 -5.24
N MET A 51 0.56 -6.22 -4.64
CA MET A 51 0.18 -4.94 -4.05
C MET A 51 -0.06 -3.82 -5.06
N LEU A 52 0.33 -4.00 -6.33
CA LEU A 52 -0.10 -3.13 -7.42
C LEU A 52 -1.62 -3.04 -7.55
N GLU A 53 -2.38 -4.07 -7.15
CA GLU A 53 -3.84 -4.01 -7.11
C GLU A 53 -4.35 -2.97 -6.10
N ALA A 54 -3.67 -2.82 -4.96
CA ALA A 54 -3.99 -1.77 -4.00
C ALA A 54 -3.73 -0.37 -4.59
N VAL A 55 -2.59 -0.20 -5.26
CA VAL A 55 -2.21 1.07 -5.92
C VAL A 55 -3.23 1.46 -6.98
N LYS A 56 -3.63 0.52 -7.85
CA LYS A 56 -4.64 0.76 -8.91
C LYS A 56 -5.98 1.24 -8.34
N VAL A 57 -6.44 0.62 -7.25
CA VAL A 57 -7.69 1.01 -6.59
C VAL A 57 -7.57 2.39 -5.97
N LEU A 58 -6.48 2.68 -5.24
CA LEU A 58 -6.26 3.99 -4.63
C LEU A 58 -6.17 5.10 -5.69
N ASP A 59 -5.52 4.82 -6.82
CA ASP A 59 -5.46 5.72 -7.97
C ASP A 59 -6.85 5.98 -8.55
N THR A 60 -7.67 4.94 -8.72
CA THR A 60 -9.06 5.04 -9.22
C THR A 60 -9.94 5.87 -8.28
N LEU A 61 -9.66 5.83 -6.97
CA LEU A 61 -10.36 6.58 -5.94
C LEU A 61 -9.70 7.94 -5.64
N GLU A 62 -8.67 8.31 -6.39
CA GLU A 62 -7.91 9.56 -6.24
C GLU A 62 -7.38 9.74 -4.81
N VAL A 63 -6.91 8.67 -4.18
CA VAL A 63 -6.28 8.68 -2.86
C VAL A 63 -4.77 8.62 -3.03
N GLY A 64 -4.06 9.66 -2.60
CA GLY A 64 -2.60 9.69 -2.62
C GLY A 64 -2.03 8.56 -1.74
N SER A 65 -1.09 7.80 -2.29
CA SER A 65 -0.46 6.68 -1.60
C SER A 65 1.03 6.61 -1.89
N GLU A 66 1.78 5.96 -1.00
CA GLU A 66 3.19 5.65 -1.17
C GLU A 66 3.44 4.16 -0.93
N VAL A 67 4.48 3.60 -1.57
CA VAL A 67 4.89 2.21 -1.39
C VAL A 67 6.32 2.17 -0.87
N VAL A 68 6.57 1.43 0.20
CA VAL A 68 7.88 1.29 0.83
C VAL A 68 8.17 -0.18 1.11
N VAL A 69 9.40 -0.62 0.82
CA VAL A 69 9.90 -1.93 1.25
C VAL A 69 10.57 -1.78 2.62
N ALA A 70 10.02 -2.44 3.63
CA ALA A 70 10.55 -2.53 4.99
C ALA A 70 10.17 -3.88 5.59
N SER A 71 11.17 -4.67 5.98
CA SER A 71 10.99 -6.05 6.41
C SER A 71 11.04 -6.13 7.93
N ALA A 72 9.99 -6.69 8.54
CA ALA A 72 9.96 -6.92 9.98
C ALA A 72 11.15 -7.76 10.48
N HIS A 73 11.60 -8.74 9.68
CA HIS A 73 12.68 -9.63 10.07
C HIS A 73 14.08 -9.12 9.70
N ARG A 74 14.20 -8.42 8.55
CA ARG A 74 15.51 -8.05 7.99
C ARG A 74 15.88 -6.59 8.24
N THR A 75 14.89 -5.71 8.37
CA THR A 75 15.06 -4.28 8.62
C THR A 75 14.06 -3.78 9.67
N PRO A 76 14.05 -4.34 10.89
CA PRO A 76 13.06 -4.04 11.94
C PRO A 76 13.06 -2.56 12.33
N GLN A 77 14.23 -1.92 12.45
CA GLN A 77 14.31 -0.51 12.80
C GLN A 77 13.67 0.39 11.74
N ARG A 78 13.93 0.11 10.45
CA ARG A 78 13.30 0.84 9.34
C ARG A 78 11.77 0.68 9.36
N THR A 79 11.29 -0.52 9.67
CA THR A 79 9.85 -0.80 9.79
C THR A 79 9.24 0.00 10.93
N HIS A 80 9.89 0.02 12.09
CA HIS A 80 9.48 0.81 13.25
C HIS A 80 9.45 2.30 12.94
N ASP A 81 10.55 2.86 12.43
CA ASP A 81 10.69 4.29 12.13
C ASP A 81 9.65 4.76 11.11
N TYR A 82 9.39 3.94 10.08
CA TYR A 82 8.35 4.24 9.08
C TYR A 82 6.95 4.31 9.71
N ALA A 83 6.59 3.29 10.51
CA ALA A 83 5.27 3.16 11.11
C ALA A 83 5.01 4.21 12.20
N SER A 84 6.00 4.51 13.04
CA SER A 84 5.87 5.46 14.16
C SER A 84 5.78 6.91 13.70
N THR A 85 6.41 7.24 12.56
CA THR A 85 6.37 8.60 12.01
C THR A 85 5.23 8.83 11.01
N ALA A 86 4.57 7.77 10.53
CA ALA A 86 3.54 7.85 9.48
C ALA A 86 2.44 8.88 9.77
N HIS A 87 1.90 8.89 10.99
CA HIS A 87 0.83 9.81 11.38
C HIS A 87 1.26 11.28 11.25
N ALA A 88 2.48 11.62 11.71
CA ALA A 88 3.01 12.97 11.62
C ALA A 88 3.26 13.43 10.16
N ARG A 89 3.39 12.48 9.23
CA ARG A 89 3.52 12.75 7.78
C ARG A 89 2.16 12.95 7.08
N GLY A 90 1.04 12.87 7.80
CA GLY A 90 -0.31 13.03 7.25
C GLY A 90 -0.95 11.74 6.72
N ILE A 91 -0.32 10.58 6.94
CA ILE A 91 -0.90 9.28 6.60
C ILE A 91 -2.02 8.97 7.59
N GLY A 92 -3.17 8.54 7.06
CA GLY A 92 -4.33 8.16 7.86
C GLY A 92 -4.54 6.65 7.99
N VAL A 93 -4.01 5.84 7.05
CA VAL A 93 -4.13 4.37 7.08
C VAL A 93 -2.84 3.72 6.58
N LEU A 94 -2.44 2.61 7.19
CA LEU A 94 -1.32 1.78 6.77
C LEU A 94 -1.83 0.45 6.20
N ILE A 95 -1.29 0.03 5.07
CA ILE A 95 -1.52 -1.29 4.48
C ILE A 95 -0.19 -2.05 4.51
N ALA A 96 -0.16 -3.22 5.14
CA ALA A 96 1.05 -4.03 5.27
C ALA A 96 0.85 -5.41 4.62
N ALA A 97 1.76 -5.80 3.75
CA ALA A 97 1.71 -7.06 3.01
C ALA A 97 2.90 -7.96 3.35
N ALA A 98 2.62 -9.22 3.71
CA ALA A 98 3.65 -10.21 3.98
C ALA A 98 3.15 -11.64 3.78
N GLY A 99 4.07 -12.54 3.42
CA GLY A 99 3.81 -13.98 3.28
C GLY A 99 4.56 -14.83 4.30
N GLY A 100 4.21 -16.12 4.38
CA GLY A 100 4.82 -17.07 5.31
C GLY A 100 4.51 -16.75 6.77
N ALA A 101 5.55 -16.71 7.61
CA ALA A 101 5.46 -16.19 8.98
C ALA A 101 5.29 -14.65 8.95
N ALA A 102 4.10 -14.19 8.58
CA ALA A 102 3.84 -12.81 8.16
C ALA A 102 3.74 -11.82 9.33
N ALA A 103 4.87 -11.49 9.97
CA ALA A 103 4.92 -10.61 11.15
C ALA A 103 4.75 -9.11 10.84
N LEU A 104 4.93 -8.68 9.57
CA LEU A 104 4.99 -7.26 9.23
C LEU A 104 3.75 -6.46 9.66
N PRO A 105 2.50 -6.88 9.38
CA PRO A 105 1.33 -6.10 9.78
C PRO A 105 1.23 -5.90 11.30
N GLY A 106 1.56 -6.94 12.07
CA GLY A 106 1.57 -6.86 13.54
C GLY A 106 2.64 -5.90 14.08
N VAL A 107 3.85 -5.92 13.50
CA VAL A 107 4.94 -4.99 13.90
C VAL A 107 4.59 -3.54 13.55
N VAL A 108 3.98 -3.32 12.39
CA VAL A 108 3.50 -1.99 11.97
C VAL A 108 2.40 -1.49 12.93
N ALA A 109 1.43 -2.34 13.28
CA ALA A 109 0.36 -2.01 14.23
C ALA A 109 0.89 -1.74 15.64
N ALA A 110 1.91 -2.47 16.09
CA ALA A 110 2.54 -2.23 17.38
C ALA A 110 3.33 -0.90 17.43
N SER A 111 3.74 -0.37 16.27
CA SER A 111 4.59 0.82 16.16
C SER A 111 3.82 2.09 15.79
N SER A 112 2.52 2.01 15.48
CA SER A 112 1.74 3.15 14.98
C SER A 112 0.38 3.24 15.65
N PRO A 113 -0.14 4.45 15.94
CA PRO A 113 -1.52 4.63 16.39
C PRO A 113 -2.54 4.53 15.25
N LEU A 114 -2.09 4.45 14.00
CA LEU A 114 -2.97 4.43 12.83
C LEU A 114 -3.65 3.06 12.64
N PRO A 115 -4.83 3.02 12.01
CA PRO A 115 -5.41 1.77 11.51
C PRO A 115 -4.44 1.05 10.57
N VAL A 116 -4.23 -0.24 10.83
CA VAL A 116 -3.38 -1.11 9.99
C VAL A 116 -4.23 -2.20 9.35
N ILE A 117 -4.12 -2.32 8.03
CA ILE A 117 -4.76 -3.34 7.22
C ILE A 117 -3.70 -4.35 6.79
N GLY A 118 -3.92 -5.63 7.11
CA GLY A 118 -2.99 -6.70 6.79
C GLY A 118 -3.42 -7.47 5.55
N VAL A 119 -2.53 -7.59 4.55
CA VAL A 119 -2.73 -8.38 3.33
C VAL A 119 -1.86 -9.64 3.40
N PRO A 120 -2.44 -10.83 3.60
CA PRO A 120 -1.69 -12.08 3.54
C PRO A 120 -1.24 -12.39 2.11
N ILE A 121 0.05 -12.68 1.94
CA ILE A 121 0.64 -13.07 0.64
C ILE A 121 0.85 -14.59 0.60
N ALA A 122 0.41 -15.24 -0.47
CA ALA A 122 0.59 -16.67 -0.70
C ALA A 122 2.02 -16.98 -1.19
N ALA A 123 3.01 -16.80 -0.31
CA ALA A 123 4.44 -16.95 -0.65
C ALA A 123 4.98 -18.38 -0.44
N THR A 124 4.20 -19.27 0.16
CA THR A 124 4.61 -20.64 0.53
C THR A 124 3.68 -21.68 -0.10
N PRO A 125 4.05 -22.98 -0.08
CA PRO A 125 3.17 -24.06 -0.51
C PRO A 125 1.84 -24.17 0.25
N LEU A 126 1.67 -23.45 1.37
CA LEU A 126 0.43 -23.42 2.16
C LEU A 126 -0.63 -22.48 1.60
N GLY A 127 -0.40 -21.88 0.43
CA GLY A 127 -1.38 -21.04 -0.26
C GLY A 127 -1.76 -19.78 0.52
N GLY A 128 -0.92 -19.33 1.46
CA GLY A 128 -1.14 -18.15 2.28
C GLY A 128 -1.96 -18.40 3.56
N LEU A 129 -2.30 -19.65 3.90
CA LEU A 129 -2.96 -19.97 5.18
C LEU A 129 -2.06 -19.60 6.38
N ASP A 130 -0.76 -19.85 6.26
CA ASP A 130 0.26 -19.44 7.22
C ASP A 130 0.32 -17.92 7.41
N ALA A 131 0.32 -17.17 6.31
CA ALA A 131 0.29 -15.72 6.34
C ALA A 131 -1.02 -15.20 6.94
N LEU A 132 -2.16 -15.79 6.56
CA LEU A 132 -3.47 -15.39 7.06
C LEU A 132 -3.55 -15.51 8.58
N LEU A 133 -3.18 -16.68 9.12
CA LEU A 133 -3.21 -16.93 10.56
C LEU A 133 -2.18 -16.09 11.31
N SER A 134 -1.01 -15.84 10.72
CA SER A 134 0.02 -14.97 11.30
C SER A 134 -0.45 -13.52 11.46
N ILE A 135 -1.33 -13.05 10.56
CA ILE A 135 -1.79 -11.65 10.54
C ILE A 135 -3.08 -11.48 11.35
N VAL A 136 -4.06 -12.39 11.23
CA VAL A 136 -5.40 -12.21 11.83
C VAL A 136 -5.45 -12.50 13.33
N GLN A 137 -4.60 -13.39 13.84
CA GLN A 137 -4.63 -13.85 15.23
C GLN A 137 -3.88 -12.91 16.19
N MET A 138 -4.06 -11.60 16.02
CA MET A 138 -3.44 -10.61 16.90
C MET A 138 -4.00 -10.70 18.33
N PRO A 139 -3.15 -10.52 19.36
CA PRO A 139 -3.62 -10.47 20.74
C PRO A 139 -4.47 -9.21 21.02
N LYS A 140 -5.26 -9.26 22.09
CA LYS A 140 -6.07 -8.12 22.55
C LYS A 140 -5.19 -6.87 22.77
N GLY A 141 -5.58 -5.76 22.16
CA GLY A 141 -4.97 -4.44 22.35
C GLY A 141 -4.20 -3.91 21.14
N VAL A 142 -3.78 -4.76 20.20
CA VAL A 142 -3.04 -4.36 19.00
C VAL A 142 -3.71 -4.97 17.75
N PRO A 143 -4.83 -4.39 17.27
CA PRO A 143 -5.61 -4.98 16.19
C PRO A 143 -4.95 -4.79 14.82
N VAL A 144 -5.19 -5.75 13.92
CA VAL A 144 -4.93 -5.63 12.48
C VAL A 144 -6.20 -6.00 11.73
N ALA A 145 -6.63 -5.16 10.79
CA ALA A 145 -7.76 -5.44 9.91
C ALA A 145 -7.30 -6.34 8.76
N THR A 146 -7.42 -7.65 8.91
CA THR A 146 -6.96 -8.62 7.90
C THR A 146 -7.99 -8.79 6.79
N VAL A 147 -7.53 -8.76 5.54
CA VAL A 147 -8.36 -8.99 4.34
C VAL A 147 -8.04 -10.35 3.70
N ALA A 148 -8.68 -10.64 2.55
CA ALA A 148 -8.43 -11.86 1.79
C ALA A 148 -6.96 -12.04 1.40
N ILE A 149 -6.58 -13.27 1.02
CA ILE A 149 -5.22 -13.60 0.58
C ILE A 149 -4.97 -13.03 -0.84
N GLY A 150 -3.76 -12.52 -1.09
CA GLY A 150 -3.26 -12.19 -2.43
C GLY A 150 -3.90 -10.95 -3.07
N LYS A 151 -4.09 -11.00 -4.40
CA LYS A 151 -4.52 -9.86 -5.23
C LYS A 151 -5.88 -9.29 -4.82
N TRP A 152 -6.84 -10.15 -4.45
CA TRP A 152 -8.14 -9.71 -3.95
C TRP A 152 -8.01 -9.00 -2.60
N GLY A 153 -7.12 -9.50 -1.74
CA GLY A 153 -6.73 -8.84 -0.50
C GLY A 153 -6.18 -7.44 -0.74
N ALA A 154 -5.19 -7.31 -1.62
CA ALA A 154 -4.58 -6.03 -1.95
C ALA A 154 -5.63 -4.99 -2.43
N ALA A 155 -6.49 -5.37 -3.38
CA ALA A 155 -7.58 -4.50 -3.84
C ALA A 155 -8.53 -4.12 -2.69
N ASN A 156 -8.97 -5.09 -1.88
CA ASN A 156 -9.88 -4.84 -0.77
C ASN A 156 -9.24 -4.01 0.36
N ALA A 157 -7.93 -4.12 0.58
CA ALA A 157 -7.21 -3.31 1.53
C ALA A 157 -7.24 -1.82 1.13
N ALA A 158 -7.07 -1.53 -0.15
CA ALA A 158 -7.21 -0.17 -0.67
C ALA A 158 -8.64 0.36 -0.53
N ILE A 159 -9.66 -0.45 -0.85
CA ILE A 159 -11.07 -0.07 -0.66
C ILE A 159 -11.36 0.20 0.82
N LEU A 160 -10.91 -0.67 1.71
CA LEU A 160 -11.11 -0.51 3.16
C LEU A 160 -10.39 0.72 3.69
N ALA A 161 -9.15 0.99 3.26
CA ALA A 161 -8.43 2.21 3.59
C ALA A 161 -9.21 3.46 3.15
N ALA A 162 -9.74 3.44 1.92
CA ALA A 162 -10.56 4.53 1.42
C ALA A 162 -11.86 4.70 2.23
N GLN A 163 -12.52 3.61 2.64
CA GLN A 163 -13.73 3.68 3.48
C GLN A 163 -13.45 4.28 4.86
N ILE A 164 -12.32 3.94 5.47
CA ILE A 164 -11.88 4.53 6.74
C ILE A 164 -11.68 6.04 6.57
N LEU A 165 -10.94 6.45 5.53
CA LEU A 165 -10.68 7.87 5.25
C LEU A 165 -11.95 8.65 4.87
N ALA A 166 -12.92 8.00 4.20
CA ALA A 166 -14.17 8.62 3.78
C ALA A 166 -15.06 9.06 4.96
N GLY A 167 -14.83 8.52 6.16
CA GLY A 167 -15.55 8.95 7.37
C GLY A 167 -15.41 10.45 7.67
N SER A 168 -14.35 11.09 7.17
CA SER A 168 -14.12 12.54 7.27
C SER A 168 -13.93 13.23 5.92
N ASP A 169 -14.14 12.52 4.80
CA ASP A 169 -13.97 13.03 3.44
C ASP A 169 -15.21 12.69 2.58
N ALA A 170 -16.15 13.63 2.53
CA ALA A 170 -17.40 13.48 1.78
C ALA A 170 -17.17 13.29 0.27
N GLY A 171 -16.11 13.88 -0.29
CA GLY A 171 -15.76 13.71 -1.70
C GLY A 171 -15.29 12.29 -1.99
N LEU A 172 -14.46 11.73 -1.11
CA LEU A 172 -14.05 10.32 -1.19
C LEU A 172 -15.24 9.37 -0.98
N ALA A 173 -16.16 9.69 -0.07
CA ALA A 173 -17.39 8.92 0.12
C ALA A 173 -18.23 8.84 -1.17
N GLN A 174 -18.36 9.95 -1.90
CA GLN A 174 -19.03 9.97 -3.21
C GLN A 174 -18.29 9.14 -4.26
N ARG A 175 -16.96 9.24 -4.34
CA ARG A 175 -16.16 8.42 -5.28
C ARG A 175 -16.28 6.92 -4.98
N LEU A 176 -16.35 6.53 -3.70
CA LEU A 176 -16.61 5.16 -3.29
C LEU A 176 -18.02 4.68 -3.68
N ALA A 177 -19.04 5.52 -3.52
CA ALA A 177 -20.39 5.20 -3.95
C ALA A 177 -20.45 4.99 -5.47
N ALA A 178 -19.84 5.90 -6.24
CA ALA A 178 -19.72 5.77 -7.69
C ALA A 178 -18.93 4.51 -8.11
N TYR A 179 -17.85 4.18 -7.39
CA TYR A 179 -17.09 2.95 -7.60
C TYR A 179 -17.96 1.71 -7.43
N ARG A 180 -18.77 1.64 -6.36
CA ARG A 180 -19.71 0.52 -6.14
C ARG A 180 -20.79 0.44 -7.22
N GLN A 181 -21.32 1.58 -7.66
CA GLN A 181 -22.30 1.61 -8.74
C GLN A 181 -21.73 1.03 -10.04
N ARG A 182 -20.50 1.42 -10.42
CA ARG A 182 -19.85 0.86 -11.61
C ARG A 182 -19.71 -0.66 -11.56
N LEU A 183 -19.37 -1.24 -10.40
CA LEU A 183 -19.31 -2.69 -10.25
C LEU A 183 -20.67 -3.36 -10.47
N ALA A 184 -21.75 -2.74 -9.99
CA ALA A 184 -23.10 -3.25 -10.22
C ALA A 184 -23.46 -3.21 -11.72
N ASP A 185 -23.12 -2.11 -12.39
CA ASP A 185 -23.36 -1.93 -13.83
C ASP A 185 -22.57 -2.97 -14.65
N GLU A 186 -21.31 -3.26 -14.28
CA GLU A 186 -20.49 -4.30 -14.91
C GLU A 186 -21.10 -5.70 -14.76
N VAL A 187 -21.67 -6.01 -13.59
CA VAL A 187 -22.34 -7.29 -13.34
C VAL A 187 -23.57 -7.42 -14.22
N GLU A 188 -24.39 -6.37 -14.33
CA GLU A 188 -25.57 -6.35 -15.19
C GLU A 188 -25.20 -6.56 -16.67
N GLU A 189 -24.14 -5.91 -17.14
CA GLU A 189 -23.64 -6.10 -18.51
C GLU A 189 -23.14 -7.54 -18.75
N ARG A 190 -22.44 -8.13 -17.77
CA ARG A 190 -22.00 -9.53 -17.85
C ARG A 190 -23.19 -10.50 -17.80
N ALA A 191 -24.19 -10.23 -16.98
CA ALA A 191 -25.39 -11.05 -16.88
C ALA A 191 -26.14 -11.13 -18.22
N ARG A 192 -26.28 -10.00 -18.92
CA ARG A 192 -26.86 -9.96 -20.29
C ARG A 192 -26.08 -10.82 -21.27
N ARG A 193 -24.75 -10.66 -21.30
CA ARG A 193 -23.86 -11.44 -22.17
C ARG A 193 -24.01 -12.95 -21.95
N VAL A 194 -24.03 -13.38 -20.69
CA VAL A 194 -24.24 -14.79 -20.33
C VAL A 194 -25.62 -15.27 -20.75
N ALA A 195 -26.67 -14.47 -20.54
CA ALA A 195 -28.03 -14.84 -20.95
C ALA A 195 -28.16 -15.00 -22.47
N ASP A 196 -27.53 -14.13 -23.25
CA ASP A 196 -27.52 -14.20 -24.71
C ASP A 196 -26.76 -15.43 -25.22
N GLU A 197 -25.62 -15.76 -24.61
CA GLU A 197 -24.85 -16.97 -24.92
C GLU A 197 -25.66 -18.24 -24.62
N MET A 198 -26.37 -18.29 -23.49
CA MET A 198 -27.19 -19.45 -23.13
C MET A 198 -28.38 -19.65 -24.07
N LYS A 199 -29.01 -18.56 -24.54
CA LYS A 199 -30.08 -18.64 -25.56
C LYS A 199 -29.55 -19.17 -26.88
N ALA A 200 -28.38 -18.71 -27.32
CA ALA A 200 -27.76 -19.17 -28.57
C ALA A 200 -27.45 -20.67 -28.55
N ARG A 201 -27.00 -21.20 -27.40
CA ARG A 201 -26.71 -22.63 -27.23
C ARG A 201 -27.97 -23.52 -27.21
N GLN A 202 -29.11 -22.99 -26.76
CA GLN A 202 -30.39 -23.74 -26.75
C GLN A 202 -31.08 -23.77 -28.12
N ALA A 203 -30.67 -22.89 -29.04
CA ALA A 203 -31.21 -22.81 -30.40
C ALA A 203 -30.44 -23.70 -31.41
N THR A 204 -29.42 -24.43 -30.96
CA THR A 204 -28.63 -25.39 -31.75
C THR A 204 -28.93 -26.81 -31.30
#